data_AF-A0A2X2WID6-F1
#
_entry.id   AF-A0A2X2WID6-F1
#
_cell.length_a   1.000
_cell.length_b   1.000
_cell.length_c   1.000
_cell.angle_alpha   90.00
_cell.angle_beta   90.00
_cell.angle_gamma   90.00
#
_symmetry.space_group_name_H-M   'P 1'
#
loop_
_entity.id
_entity.type
_entity.pdbx_description
1 polymer ?
#
loop_
_entity_poly.entity_id
_entity_poly.type
_entity_poly.pdbx_seq_one_letter_code
_entity_poly.pdbx_strand_id
1 'polypeptide(L)' 'MCHVRLTILWVDEDNKIVTTPAYMLAQDIAQAATGIEKLVSRVLVLAE' A
#
# COMPACT_ATOMS: atom_id res chain seq x y z
N MET A 1 0.09 14.83 9.84
CA MET A 1 1.29 14.24 9.23
C MET A 1 1.65 13.00 10.03
N CYS A 2 1.26 11.82 9.55
CA CYS A 2 1.86 10.55 9.95
C CYS A 2 1.84 9.63 8.72
N HIS A 3 2.83 9.81 7.85
CA HIS A 3 2.91 9.08 6.59
C HIS A 3 3.96 7.98 6.78
N VAL A 4 3.53 6.82 7.30
CA VAL A 4 4.44 5.69 7.49
C VAL A 4 4.77 5.13 6.10
N ARG A 5 6.00 5.35 5.65
CA ARG A 5 6.50 4.86 4.35
C ARG A 5 7.06 3.45 4.53
N LEU A 6 6.34 2.47 3.99
CA LEU A 6 6.78 1.07 3.91
C LEU A 6 7.17 0.78 2.47
N THR A 7 8.42 1.09 2.11
CA THR A 7 9.08 0.87 0.80
C THR A 7 8.32 1.31 -0.46
N ILE A 8 7.17 0.71 -0.79
CA ILE A 8 6.31 0.95 -1.95
C ILE A 8 4.85 1.29 -1.61
N LEU A 9 4.51 1.34 -0.31
CA LEU A 9 3.18 1.68 0.16
C LEU A 9 3.25 2.79 1.19
N TRP A 10 2.16 3.51 1.30
CA TRP A 10 1.97 4.58 2.23
C TRP A 10 0.74 4.34 3.07
N VAL A 11 0.86 4.51 4.38
CA VAL A 11 -0.24 4.35 5.34
C VAL A 11 -0.42 5.64 6.11
N ASP A 12 -1.65 6.12 6.14
CA ASP A 12 -2.15 7.08 7.11
C ASP A 12 -2.95 6.31 8.16
N GLU A 13 -2.39 6.14 9.36
CA GLU A 13 -3.01 5.33 10.41
C GLU A 13 -4.16 6.05 11.10
N ASP A 14 -4.08 7.38 11.23
CA ASP A 14 -5.11 8.21 11.84
C ASP A 14 -6.43 8.12 11.06
N ASN A 15 -6.34 8.13 9.73
CA ASN A 15 -7.50 8.08 8.83
C ASN A 15 -7.73 6.70 8.20
N LYS A 16 -6.92 5.69 8.56
CA LYS A 16 -6.95 4.33 8.00
C LYS A 16 -6.87 4.29 6.46
N ILE A 17 -6.07 5.16 5.86
CA ILE A 17 -5.88 5.21 4.39
C ILE A 17 -4.61 4.46 4.01
N VAL A 18 -4.69 3.57 3.02
CA VAL A 18 -3.53 2.86 2.46
C VAL A 18 -3.46 3.11 0.97
N THR A 19 -2.30 3.54 0.48
CA THR A 19 -2.08 3.88 -0.93
C THR A 19 -0.85 3.18 -1.49
N THR A 20 -0.94 2.72 -2.74
CA THR A 20 0.17 2.12 -3.51
C THR A 20 0.12 2.65 -4.95
N PRO A 21 1.28 2.88 -5.61
CA PRO A 21 1.29 3.49 -6.94
C PRO A 21 0.92 2.50 -8.06
N ALA A 22 0.91 1.19 -7.79
CA ALA A 22 0.54 0.13 -8.75
C ALA A 22 1.13 0.40 -10.16
N TYR A 23 0.29 0.44 -11.19
CA TYR A 23 0.70 0.67 -12.58
C TYR A 23 1.28 2.06 -12.87
N MET A 24 1.16 3.04 -11.96
CA MET A 24 1.79 4.35 -12.18
C MET A 24 3.32 4.26 -12.14
N LEU A 25 3.88 3.31 -11.39
CA LEU A 25 5.33 3.14 -11.20
C LEU A 25 5.85 1.72 -11.44
N ALA A 26 4.98 0.72 -11.50
CA ALA A 26 5.39 -0.66 -11.80
C ALA A 26 5.82 -0.79 -13.27
N GLN A 27 6.95 -1.47 -13.50
CA GLN A 27 7.45 -1.77 -14.86
C GLN A 27 6.80 -3.04 -15.43
N ASP A 28 6.38 -3.95 -14.55
CA ASP A 28 5.78 -5.23 -14.93
C ASP A 28 4.63 -5.61 -14.00
N ILE A 29 3.77 -6.51 -14.47
CA ILE A 29 2.61 -6.99 -13.73
C ILE A 29 2.97 -7.62 -12.38
N ALA A 30 4.13 -8.29 -12.29
CA ALA A 30 4.60 -8.90 -11.04
C ALA A 30 4.91 -7.85 -9.95
N GLN A 31 5.45 -6.69 -10.34
CA GLN A 31 5.70 -5.59 -9.40
C GLN A 31 4.39 -4.95 -8.93
N ALA A 32 3.43 -4.76 -9.85
CA ALA A 32 2.11 -4.26 -9.50
C ALA A 32 1.39 -5.22 -8.53
N ALA A 33 1.41 -6.52 -8.81
CA ALA A 33 0.83 -7.55 -7.95
C ALA A 33 1.42 -7.51 -6.54
N THR A 34 2.76 -7.47 -6.43
CA THR A 34 3.45 -7.38 -5.13
C THR A 34 3.03 -6.15 -4.32
N GLY A 35 2.84 -5.00 -4.96
CA GLY A 35 2.36 -3.78 -4.29
C GLY A 35 0.93 -3.90 -3.80
N ILE A 36 0.04 -4.47 -4.63
CA ILE A 36 -1.38 -4.68 -4.32
C ILE A 36 -1.55 -5.68 -3.18
N GLU A 37 -0.82 -6.81 -3.19
CA GLU A 37 -0.88 -7.83 -2.13
C GLU A 37 -0.54 -7.26 -0.76
N LYS A 38 0.50 -6.41 -0.68
CA LYS A 38 0.88 -5.73 0.56
C LYS A 38 -0.17 -4.71 1.00
N LEU A 39 -0.78 -4.00 0.05
CA LEU A 39 -1.87 -3.08 0.35
C LEU A 39 -3.06 -3.84 0.98
N VAL A 40 -3.51 -4.92 0.35
CA VAL A 40 -4.66 -5.71 0.84
C VAL A 40 -4.35 -6.29 2.22
N SER A 41 -3.16 -6.84 2.43
CA SER A 41 -2.73 -7.35 3.74
C SER A 41 -2.81 -6.27 4.82
N ARG A 42 -2.41 -5.02 4.51
CA ARG A 42 -2.50 -3.91 5.46
C ARG A 42 -3.93 -3.46 5.70
N VAL A 43 -4.79 -3.45 4.68
CA VAL A 43 -6.22 -3.13 4.83
C VAL A 43 -6.89 -4.13 5.76
N LEU A 44 -6.58 -5.42 5.65
CA LEU A 44 -7.12 -6.45 6.56
C LEU A 44 -6.71 -6.18 8.02
N VAL A 45 -5.45 -5.84 8.27
CA VAL A 45 -4.95 -5.50 9.62
C VAL A 45 -5.63 -4.25 10.20
N LEU A 46 -6.01 -3.27 9.37
CA LEU A 46 -6.70 -2.05 9.82
C LEU A 46 -8.22 -2.22 10.00
N ALA A 47 -8.76 -3.31 9.44
CA ALA A 47 -10.18 -3.66 9.49
C ALA A 47 -10.55 -4.50 10.72
N GLU A 48 -9.57 -5.13 11.37
CA GLU A 48 -9.68 -5.63 12.75
C GLU A 48 -9.63 -4.48 13.77
#